data_AF-A0A8T7MG08-F1
#
_entry.id   AF-A0A8T7MG08-F1
#
_cell.length_a   1.000
_cell.length_b   1.000
_cell.length_c   1.000
_cell.angle_alpha   90.00
_cell.angle_beta   90.00
_cell.angle_gamma   90.00
#
_symmetry.space_group_name_H-M   'P 1'
#
loop_
_entity.id
_entity.type
_entity.pdbx_description
1 polymer ?
#
loop_
_entity_poly.entity_id
_entity_poly.type
_entity_poly.pdbx_seq_one_letter_code
_entity_poly.pdbx_strand_id
1 'polypeptide(L)'
;MTERRLPVYLLLDCSESMAGEAIEAVIAGVNTLIARLKTNPLAVETTYVSVITFAREARQLVPLTEVSSFELPKLSVRTGTSLGSVLKALMQSIRQDVASTSSIQKGDYRPLVFLLTDGQPTDEWESIAKELKRVKPRIANIYAIGCGPDVDVAVLREVSDIVLLMKDLSPDSFHKLFIWLSASVQSVSASPFGTNADDWPILPNPPYDVLEFPSQAEAREPRPRQVFLHARCIGTRRPYLMRFALNPAEGLYYAVAAHPLEMIEPGDSNLLPPINSASLRGCPSCPYCLNPMAALCPCGSLLCSPSNAEDLIVCPDCNSTLAYGSRTNFDIKRSQG
;
A
#
# COMPACT_ATOMS: atom_id res chain seq x y z
N MET A 1 -35.62 -12.08 12.93
CA MET A 1 -34.30 -12.35 13.53
C MET A 1 -33.34 -11.43 12.81
N THR A 2 -32.55 -10.61 13.51
CA THR A 2 -31.51 -9.81 12.85
C THR A 2 -30.49 -10.75 12.23
N GLU A 3 -30.27 -10.66 10.93
CA GLU A 3 -29.25 -11.46 10.25
C GLU A 3 -27.86 -11.13 10.79
N ARG A 4 -27.00 -12.15 10.85
CA ARG A 4 -25.62 -11.98 11.33
C ARG A 4 -24.82 -11.22 10.28
N ARG A 5 -24.09 -10.19 10.70
CA ARG A 5 -23.25 -9.41 9.79
C ARG A 5 -21.96 -10.15 9.48
N LEU A 6 -21.43 -9.99 8.28
CA LEU A 6 -20.09 -10.37 7.87
C LEU A 6 -19.22 -9.11 7.75
N PRO A 7 -18.37 -8.81 8.75
CA PRO A 7 -17.44 -7.70 8.67
C PRO A 7 -16.28 -8.02 7.71
N VAL A 8 -16.00 -7.10 6.80
CA VAL A 8 -14.88 -7.16 5.86
C VAL A 8 -14.01 -5.92 6.05
N TYR A 9 -12.73 -6.09 6.34
CA TYR A 9 -11.77 -5.00 6.47
C TYR A 9 -10.79 -5.03 5.30
N LEU A 10 -10.69 -3.92 4.59
CA LEU A 10 -9.66 -3.68 3.58
C LEU A 10 -8.57 -2.82 4.21
N LEU A 11 -7.39 -3.40 4.42
CA LEU A 11 -6.19 -2.67 4.83
C LEU A 11 -5.41 -2.32 3.57
N LEU A 12 -5.49 -1.06 3.16
CA LEU A 12 -4.95 -0.60 1.89
C LEU A 12 -3.70 0.24 2.13
N ASP A 13 -2.58 -0.24 1.62
CA ASP A 13 -1.34 0.53 1.58
C ASP A 13 -1.52 1.72 0.62
N CYS A 14 -1.22 2.91 1.12
CA CYS A 14 -1.23 4.16 0.36
C CYS A 14 0.13 4.87 0.49
N SER A 15 1.19 4.10 0.69
CA SER A 15 2.57 4.59 0.70
C SER A 15 3.07 4.96 -0.70
N GLU A 16 4.26 5.56 -0.80
CA GLU A 16 4.84 6.05 -2.05
C GLU A 16 5.18 4.96 -3.06
N SER A 17 5.37 3.72 -2.61
CA SER A 17 5.53 2.56 -3.48
C SER A 17 4.30 2.30 -4.35
N MET A 18 3.10 2.64 -3.84
CA MET A 18 1.83 2.48 -4.53
C MET A 18 1.53 3.59 -5.56
N ALA A 19 2.43 4.57 -5.73
CA ALA A 19 2.18 5.71 -6.61
C ALA A 19 2.00 5.33 -8.10
N GLY A 20 1.09 6.04 -8.77
CA GLY A 20 0.77 5.82 -10.18
C GLY A 20 -0.29 4.75 -10.40
N GLU A 21 -0.04 3.81 -11.32
CA GLU A 21 -1.04 2.83 -11.75
C GLU A 21 -1.52 1.92 -10.62
N ALA A 22 -0.68 1.61 -9.62
CA ALA A 22 -1.03 0.71 -8.54
C ALA A 22 -2.16 1.27 -7.65
N ILE A 23 -2.06 2.51 -7.17
CA ILE A 23 -3.13 3.13 -6.37
C ILE A 23 -4.41 3.32 -7.19
N GLU A 24 -4.32 3.66 -8.47
CA GLU A 24 -5.48 3.77 -9.37
C GLU A 24 -6.16 2.42 -9.55
N ALA A 25 -5.38 1.35 -9.71
CA ALA A 25 -5.89 -0.01 -9.84
C ALA A 25 -6.53 -0.52 -8.52
N VAL A 26 -5.98 -0.15 -7.36
CA VAL A 26 -6.63 -0.41 -6.05
C VAL A 26 -7.98 0.31 -5.97
N ILE A 27 -8.06 1.60 -6.32
CA ILE A 27 -9.32 2.36 -6.32
C ILE A 27 -10.36 1.70 -7.24
N ALA A 28 -9.98 1.39 -8.48
CA ALA A 28 -10.86 0.72 -9.45
C ALA A 28 -11.29 -0.67 -8.97
N GLY A 29 -10.38 -1.41 -8.36
CA GLY A 29 -10.59 -2.73 -7.80
C GLY A 29 -11.57 -2.74 -6.64
N VAL A 30 -11.41 -1.84 -5.67
CA VAL A 30 -12.37 -1.69 -4.55
C VAL A 30 -13.76 -1.32 -5.08
N ASN A 31 -13.86 -0.41 -6.05
CA ASN A 31 -15.15 -0.10 -6.67
C ASN A 31 -15.77 -1.34 -7.36
N THR A 32 -14.95 -2.14 -8.03
CA THR A 32 -15.39 -3.41 -8.66
C THR A 32 -15.89 -4.41 -7.62
N LEU A 33 -15.17 -4.57 -6.50
CA LEU A 33 -15.57 -5.41 -5.37
C LEU A 33 -16.96 -5.01 -4.87
N ILE A 34 -17.15 -3.72 -4.55
CA ILE A 34 -18.41 -3.20 -4.01
C ILE A 34 -19.55 -3.36 -5.02
N ALA A 35 -19.32 -3.04 -6.30
CA ALA A 35 -20.32 -3.23 -7.34
C ALA A 35 -20.78 -4.68 -7.43
N ARG A 36 -19.86 -5.65 -7.36
CA ARG A 36 -20.19 -7.08 -7.36
C ARG A 36 -20.93 -7.52 -6.10
N LEU A 37 -20.56 -7.02 -4.94
CA LEU A 37 -21.29 -7.31 -3.70
C LEU A 37 -22.72 -6.76 -3.78
N LYS A 38 -22.92 -5.56 -4.35
CA LYS A 38 -24.25 -4.96 -4.58
C LYS A 38 -25.16 -5.78 -5.50
N THR A 39 -24.61 -6.62 -6.38
CA THR A 39 -25.41 -7.50 -7.25
C THR A 39 -25.89 -8.80 -6.59
N ASN A 40 -25.38 -9.14 -5.40
CA ASN A 40 -25.75 -10.35 -4.69
C ASN A 40 -26.68 -10.00 -3.51
N PRO A 41 -27.98 -10.38 -3.55
CA PRO A 41 -28.95 -10.00 -2.51
C PRO A 41 -28.50 -10.35 -1.09
N LEU A 42 -27.95 -11.56 -0.90
CA LEU A 42 -27.48 -12.00 0.41
C LEU A 42 -26.26 -11.20 0.88
N ALA A 43 -25.34 -10.86 -0.02
CA ALA A 43 -24.18 -10.05 0.34
C ALA A 43 -24.59 -8.62 0.71
N VAL A 44 -25.60 -8.04 0.06
CA VAL A 44 -26.13 -6.71 0.38
C VAL A 44 -26.71 -6.65 1.80
N GLU A 45 -27.43 -7.69 2.22
CA GLU A 45 -28.07 -7.73 3.54
C GLU A 45 -27.08 -8.06 4.67
N THR A 46 -26.04 -8.85 4.38
CA THR A 46 -25.15 -9.39 5.41
C THR A 46 -23.78 -8.71 5.49
N THR A 47 -23.27 -8.12 4.42
CA THR A 47 -21.86 -7.68 4.35
C THR A 47 -21.69 -6.22 4.74
N TYR A 48 -20.73 -5.99 5.63
CA TYR A 48 -20.29 -4.65 6.02
C TYR A 48 -18.81 -4.51 5.70
N VAL A 49 -18.42 -3.40 5.08
CA VAL A 49 -17.04 -3.14 4.65
C VAL A 49 -16.49 -1.93 5.39
N SER A 50 -15.28 -2.07 5.93
CA SER A 50 -14.46 -0.97 6.44
C SER A 50 -13.17 -0.86 5.62
N VAL A 51 -12.73 0.37 5.37
CA VAL A 51 -11.45 0.66 4.73
C VAL A 51 -10.55 1.36 5.72
N ILE A 52 -9.41 0.75 6.01
CA ILE A 52 -8.33 1.35 6.78
C ILE A 52 -7.16 1.54 5.82
N THR A 53 -6.79 2.78 5.56
CA THR A 53 -5.58 3.08 4.78
C THR A 53 -4.40 3.25 5.72
N PHE A 54 -3.22 2.96 5.23
CA PHE A 54 -2.01 3.24 5.99
C PHE A 54 -0.89 3.72 5.08
N ALA A 55 -0.13 4.65 5.63
CA ALA A 55 1.16 5.09 5.13
C ALA A 55 2.00 5.37 6.39
N ARG A 56 2.45 6.60 6.63
CA ARG A 56 3.05 7.04 7.91
C ARG A 56 2.19 6.80 9.15
N GLU A 57 0.88 6.76 8.96
CA GLU A 57 -0.08 6.39 9.99
C GLU A 57 -1.28 5.68 9.38
N ALA A 58 -1.96 4.86 10.18
CA ALA A 58 -3.22 4.25 9.80
C ALA A 58 -4.41 5.18 10.05
N ARG A 59 -5.34 5.23 9.09
CA ARG A 59 -6.60 5.96 9.19
C ARG A 59 -7.73 5.09 8.67
N GLN A 60 -8.76 4.89 9.51
CA GLN A 60 -10.03 4.27 9.07
C GLN A 60 -10.79 5.30 8.23
N LEU A 61 -10.65 5.22 6.90
CA LEU A 61 -11.31 6.14 5.97
C LEU A 61 -12.80 5.85 5.85
N VAL A 62 -13.18 4.57 5.93
CA VAL A 62 -14.57 4.15 5.91
C VAL A 62 -14.81 3.29 7.16
N PRO A 63 -15.67 3.72 8.10
CA PRO A 63 -16.06 2.88 9.23
C PRO A 63 -16.80 1.63 8.73
N LEU A 64 -17.06 0.65 9.60
CA LEU A 64 -17.76 -0.57 9.20
C LEU A 64 -19.18 -0.24 8.67
N THR A 65 -19.33 -0.23 7.34
CA THR A 65 -20.50 0.34 6.64
C THR A 65 -21.15 -0.72 5.76
N GLU A 66 -22.48 -0.72 5.71
CA GLU A 66 -23.26 -1.62 4.83
C GLU A 66 -22.85 -1.45 3.38
N VAL A 67 -22.73 -2.56 2.65
CA VAL A 67 -22.37 -2.54 1.22
C VAL A 67 -23.29 -1.63 0.41
N SER A 68 -24.60 -1.58 0.73
CA SER A 68 -25.59 -0.73 0.06
C SER A 68 -25.21 0.76 0.11
N SER A 69 -24.69 1.22 1.25
CA SER A 69 -24.35 2.62 1.54
C SER A 69 -22.86 2.93 1.40
N PHE A 70 -22.05 1.93 1.01
CA PHE A 70 -20.61 2.08 0.90
C PHE A 70 -20.24 2.96 -0.31
N GLU A 71 -19.38 3.94 -0.04
CA GLU A 71 -18.68 4.78 -1.02
C GLU A 71 -17.21 4.87 -0.64
N LEU A 72 -16.31 4.78 -1.63
CA LEU A 72 -14.87 4.88 -1.41
C LEU A 72 -14.42 6.34 -1.50
N PRO A 73 -13.88 6.94 -0.42
CA PRO A 73 -13.24 8.25 -0.50
C PRO A 73 -12.01 8.21 -1.40
N LYS A 74 -11.61 9.38 -1.91
CA LYS A 74 -10.37 9.49 -2.70
C LYS A 74 -9.17 8.99 -1.89
N LEU A 75 -8.44 8.02 -2.46
CA LEU A 75 -7.17 7.57 -1.90
C LEU A 75 -6.05 8.46 -2.43
N SER A 76 -5.13 8.82 -1.54
CA SER A 76 -3.96 9.64 -1.88
C SER A 76 -2.71 9.00 -1.31
N VAL A 77 -1.66 8.98 -2.12
CA VAL A 77 -0.34 8.53 -1.72
C VAL A 77 0.21 9.46 -0.63
N ARG A 78 0.81 8.85 0.39
CA ARG A 78 1.50 9.51 1.50
C ARG A 78 2.82 8.79 1.74
N THR A 79 3.71 9.40 2.50
CA THR A 79 5.01 8.81 2.82
C THR A 79 4.89 7.72 3.88
N GLY A 80 5.80 6.76 3.89
CA GLY A 80 5.96 5.76 4.93
C GLY A 80 5.00 4.58 4.77
N THR A 81 5.40 3.42 5.30
CA THR A 81 4.57 2.20 5.37
C THR A 81 4.49 1.72 6.82
N SER A 82 3.57 2.26 7.63
CA SER A 82 3.44 1.93 9.07
C SER A 82 2.51 0.75 9.29
N LEU A 83 3.06 -0.46 9.10
CA LEU A 83 2.35 -1.72 9.29
C LEU A 83 1.89 -1.92 10.74
N GLY A 84 2.71 -1.55 11.72
CA GLY A 84 2.34 -1.67 13.12
C GLY A 84 1.13 -0.78 13.46
N SER A 85 1.11 0.44 12.93
CA SER A 85 -0.04 1.36 13.05
C SER A 85 -1.33 0.75 12.51
N VAL A 86 -1.31 0.14 11.32
CA VAL A 86 -2.53 -0.44 10.72
C VAL A 86 -3.02 -1.68 11.45
N LEU A 87 -2.12 -2.52 11.96
CA LEU A 87 -2.51 -3.69 12.75
C LEU A 87 -3.14 -3.28 14.09
N LYS A 88 -2.64 -2.22 14.74
CA LYS A 88 -3.26 -1.64 15.94
C LYS A 88 -4.66 -1.11 15.63
N ALA A 89 -4.79 -0.33 14.56
CA ALA A 89 -6.07 0.21 14.11
C ALA A 89 -7.08 -0.91 13.81
N LEU A 90 -6.67 -1.95 13.08
CA LEU A 90 -7.49 -3.13 12.81
C LEU A 90 -8.00 -3.78 14.11
N MET A 91 -7.10 -4.07 15.05
CA MET A 91 -7.48 -4.71 16.31
C MET A 91 -8.46 -3.85 17.12
N GLN A 92 -8.29 -2.53 17.10
CA GLN A 92 -9.19 -1.60 17.74
C GLN A 92 -10.56 -1.57 17.06
N SER A 93 -10.62 -1.42 15.73
CA SER A 93 -11.87 -1.42 14.97
C SER A 93 -12.62 -2.74 15.13
N ILE A 94 -11.95 -3.90 15.08
CA ILE A 94 -12.61 -5.20 15.32
C ILE A 94 -13.21 -5.25 16.74
N ARG A 95 -12.48 -4.79 17.76
CA ARG A 95 -12.99 -4.77 19.15
C ARG A 95 -14.21 -3.85 19.32
N GLN A 96 -14.29 -2.77 18.55
CA GLN A 96 -15.38 -1.79 18.62
C GLN A 96 -16.60 -2.22 17.80
N ASP A 97 -16.38 -2.73 16.59
CA ASP A 97 -17.42 -2.86 15.58
C ASP A 97 -18.07 -4.25 15.58
N VAL A 98 -17.34 -5.30 16.00
CA VAL A 98 -17.73 -6.70 15.83
C VAL A 98 -18.43 -7.24 17.08
N ALA A 99 -19.70 -7.59 16.93
CA ALA A 99 -20.51 -8.11 18.02
C ALA A 99 -20.10 -9.56 18.36
N SER A 100 -19.76 -9.81 19.63
CA SER A 100 -19.45 -11.15 20.13
C SER A 100 -20.72 -11.96 20.37
N THR A 101 -20.63 -13.29 20.20
CA THR A 101 -21.73 -14.19 20.55
C THR A 101 -21.97 -14.17 22.06
N SER A 102 -23.23 -13.99 22.45
CA SER A 102 -23.70 -14.08 23.83
C SER A 102 -24.58 -15.33 24.01
N SER A 103 -25.01 -15.60 25.25
CA SER A 103 -25.98 -16.67 25.55
C SER A 103 -27.36 -16.43 24.93
N ILE A 104 -27.66 -15.18 24.55
CA ILE A 104 -28.99 -14.74 24.10
C ILE A 104 -29.01 -14.54 22.58
N GLN A 105 -27.89 -14.12 21.98
CA GLN A 105 -27.81 -13.79 20.56
C GLN A 105 -26.47 -14.21 19.96
N LYS A 106 -26.53 -14.81 18.76
CA LYS A 106 -25.33 -15.06 17.94
C LYS A 106 -24.73 -13.73 17.48
N GLY A 107 -23.43 -13.57 17.68
CA GLY A 107 -22.69 -12.38 17.24
C GLY A 107 -22.47 -12.36 15.73
N ASP A 108 -21.63 -11.46 15.26
CA ASP A 108 -21.27 -11.38 13.85
C ASP A 108 -20.49 -12.63 13.40
N TYR A 109 -20.38 -12.82 12.08
CA TYR A 109 -19.42 -13.77 11.52
C TYR A 109 -18.00 -13.30 11.81
N ARG A 110 -17.05 -14.25 11.80
CA ARG A 110 -15.64 -13.91 11.92
C ARG A 110 -15.25 -12.97 10.78
N PRO A 111 -14.65 -11.80 11.08
CA PRO A 111 -14.20 -10.86 10.06
C PRO A 111 -13.27 -11.47 9.01
N LEU A 112 -13.43 -11.02 7.77
CA LEU A 112 -12.44 -11.20 6.70
C LEU A 112 -11.58 -9.94 6.62
N VAL A 113 -10.26 -10.10 6.58
CA VAL A 113 -9.32 -8.98 6.49
C VAL A 113 -8.42 -9.20 5.30
N PHE A 114 -8.38 -8.24 4.38
CA PHE A 114 -7.50 -8.23 3.22
C PHE A 114 -6.48 -7.12 3.39
N LEU A 115 -5.22 -7.50 3.61
CA LEU A 115 -4.08 -6.58 3.68
C LEU A 115 -3.42 -6.54 2.30
N LEU A 116 -3.45 -5.40 1.64
CA LEU A 116 -2.78 -5.17 0.36
C LEU A 116 -1.61 -4.23 0.62
N THR A 117 -0.39 -4.67 0.34
CA THR A 117 0.83 -3.88 0.54
C THR A 117 1.94 -4.31 -0.42
N ASP A 118 2.71 -3.36 -0.91
CA ASP A 118 3.91 -3.58 -1.73
C ASP A 118 5.22 -3.18 -1.00
N GLY A 119 5.10 -2.68 0.24
CA GLY A 119 6.16 -1.99 0.96
C GLY A 119 6.87 -2.79 2.05
N GLN A 120 7.99 -2.22 2.52
CA GLN A 120 8.68 -2.67 3.73
C GLN A 120 8.20 -1.82 4.91
N PRO A 121 7.83 -2.43 6.05
CA PRO A 121 7.41 -1.67 7.21
C PRO A 121 8.46 -0.66 7.68
N THR A 122 7.99 0.52 8.06
CA THR A 122 8.82 1.67 8.49
C THR A 122 8.70 1.97 9.99
N ASP A 123 7.86 1.21 10.71
CA ASP A 123 7.59 1.33 12.15
C ASP A 123 7.91 0.03 12.91
N GLU A 124 7.75 0.06 14.25
CA GLU A 124 7.88 -1.13 15.09
C GLU A 124 6.59 -1.97 15.02
N TRP A 125 6.57 -2.94 14.11
CA TRP A 125 5.38 -3.74 13.79
C TRP A 125 5.41 -5.14 14.41
N GLU A 126 6.60 -5.68 14.74
CA GLU A 126 6.77 -7.08 15.14
C GLU A 126 6.01 -7.43 16.43
N SER A 127 5.93 -6.49 17.38
CA SER A 127 5.24 -6.71 18.66
C SER A 127 3.74 -6.89 18.47
N ILE A 128 3.10 -6.01 17.69
CA ILE A 128 1.65 -6.08 17.43
C ILE A 128 1.29 -7.23 16.48
N ALA A 129 2.13 -7.56 15.51
CA ALA A 129 1.92 -8.74 14.66
C ALA A 129 1.93 -10.04 15.48
N LYS A 130 2.87 -10.16 16.43
CA LYS A 130 2.89 -11.27 17.40
C LYS A 130 1.68 -11.28 18.31
N GLU A 131 1.22 -10.12 18.78
CA GLU A 131 -0.01 -10.02 19.58
C GLU A 131 -1.21 -10.54 18.78
N LEU A 132 -1.41 -10.03 17.56
CA LEU A 132 -2.50 -10.40 16.66
C LEU A 132 -2.57 -11.91 16.40
N LYS A 133 -1.42 -12.56 16.15
CA LYS A 133 -1.33 -14.01 15.96
C LYS A 133 -1.63 -14.82 17.22
N ARG A 134 -1.26 -14.31 18.39
CA ARG A 134 -1.44 -15.00 19.68
C ARG A 134 -2.88 -14.96 20.19
N VAL A 135 -3.72 -14.03 19.72
CA VAL A 135 -5.11 -13.97 20.17
C VAL A 135 -5.86 -15.25 19.78
N LYS A 136 -6.42 -15.93 20.79
CA LYS A 136 -7.23 -17.15 20.65
C LYS A 136 -8.57 -16.99 21.39
N PRO A 137 -9.71 -17.31 20.76
CA PRO A 137 -9.86 -17.68 19.35
C PRO A 137 -9.44 -16.54 18.41
N ARG A 138 -9.09 -16.87 17.15
CA ARG A 138 -8.68 -15.84 16.17
C ARG A 138 -9.79 -14.81 15.99
N ILE A 139 -9.41 -13.53 16.01
CA ILE A 139 -10.35 -12.40 15.86
C ILE A 139 -10.76 -12.16 14.40
N ALA A 140 -10.01 -12.68 13.43
CA ALA A 140 -10.26 -12.51 12.00
C ALA A 140 -9.55 -13.58 11.15
N ASN A 141 -10.02 -13.77 9.92
CA ASN A 141 -9.28 -14.46 8.86
C ASN A 141 -8.53 -13.40 8.05
N ILE A 142 -7.20 -13.37 8.16
CA ILE A 142 -6.35 -12.35 7.54
C ILE A 142 -5.72 -12.94 6.28
N TYR A 143 -5.82 -12.23 5.16
CA TYR A 143 -5.18 -12.55 3.89
C TYR A 143 -4.19 -11.43 3.60
N ALA A 144 -2.90 -11.74 3.71
CA ALA A 144 -1.83 -10.80 3.38
C ALA A 144 -1.48 -10.96 1.89
N ILE A 145 -1.73 -9.92 1.11
CA ILE A 145 -1.51 -9.87 -0.33
C ILE A 145 -0.35 -8.91 -0.59
N GLY A 146 0.78 -9.50 -0.95
CA GLY A 146 1.95 -8.79 -1.41
C GLY A 146 1.78 -8.33 -2.85
N CYS A 147 1.89 -7.04 -3.10
CA CYS A 147 1.77 -6.45 -4.43
C CYS A 147 3.17 -6.09 -4.98
N GLY A 148 3.50 -6.54 -6.18
CA GLY A 148 4.76 -6.21 -6.83
C GLY A 148 5.95 -7.11 -6.47
N PRO A 149 7.10 -6.89 -7.14
CA PRO A 149 8.28 -7.76 -7.04
C PRO A 149 9.10 -7.56 -5.76
N ASP A 150 8.93 -6.43 -5.06
CA ASP A 150 9.80 -6.02 -3.96
C ASP A 150 9.25 -6.33 -2.55
N VAL A 151 8.13 -7.06 -2.47
CA VAL A 151 7.45 -7.41 -1.21
C VAL A 151 8.34 -8.23 -0.28
N ASP A 152 8.37 -7.87 1.01
CA ASP A 152 8.97 -8.71 2.04
C ASP A 152 8.00 -9.79 2.52
N VAL A 153 8.11 -10.98 1.93
CA VAL A 153 7.30 -12.16 2.28
C VAL A 153 7.47 -12.55 3.75
N ALA A 154 8.66 -12.39 4.32
CA ALA A 154 8.92 -12.78 5.71
C ALA A 154 8.10 -11.92 6.67
N VAL A 155 7.95 -10.62 6.37
CA VAL A 155 7.06 -9.71 7.10
C VAL A 155 5.61 -10.17 7.01
N LEU A 156 5.10 -10.44 5.79
CA LEU A 156 3.70 -10.83 5.60
C LEU A 156 3.36 -12.14 6.33
N ARG A 157 4.29 -13.10 6.33
CA ARG A 157 4.17 -14.35 7.09
C ARG A 157 4.10 -14.14 8.59
N GLU A 158 4.68 -13.06 9.12
CA GLU A 158 4.57 -12.71 10.53
C GLU A 158 3.22 -12.07 10.89
N VAL A 159 2.49 -11.56 9.91
CA VAL A 159 1.14 -11.00 10.09
C VAL A 159 0.06 -12.07 9.90
N SER A 160 0.18 -12.90 8.85
CA SER A 160 -0.81 -13.91 8.51
C SER A 160 -0.19 -15.24 8.08
N ASP A 161 -0.91 -16.33 8.35
CA ASP A 161 -0.59 -17.64 7.80
C ASP A 161 -1.00 -17.78 6.33
N ILE A 162 -1.86 -16.88 5.82
CA ILE A 162 -2.26 -16.84 4.42
C ILE A 162 -1.62 -15.65 3.74
N VAL A 163 -0.59 -15.96 2.94
CA VAL A 163 0.15 -14.99 2.15
C VAL A 163 -0.02 -15.34 0.67
N LEU A 164 -0.41 -14.34 -0.11
CA LEU A 164 -0.55 -14.40 -1.56
C LEU A 164 0.35 -13.32 -2.17
N LEU A 165 0.95 -13.59 -3.31
CA LEU A 165 1.78 -12.64 -4.04
C LEU A 165 1.19 -12.35 -5.40
N MET A 166 1.08 -11.07 -5.72
CA MET A 166 0.69 -10.55 -7.01
C MET A 166 1.88 -9.80 -7.61
N LYS A 167 2.68 -10.45 -8.46
CA LYS A 167 3.93 -9.86 -8.98
C LYS A 167 3.68 -8.70 -9.93
N ASP A 168 2.59 -8.77 -10.69
CA ASP A 168 2.20 -7.76 -11.66
C ASP A 168 1.24 -6.74 -11.04
N LEU A 169 1.61 -5.47 -11.11
CA LEU A 169 0.83 -4.35 -10.60
C LEU A 169 -0.10 -3.74 -11.67
N SER A 170 -0.30 -4.43 -12.79
CA SER A 170 -1.18 -3.95 -13.86
C SER A 170 -2.65 -3.86 -13.40
N PRO A 171 -3.44 -2.98 -14.02
CA PRO A 171 -4.88 -2.89 -13.77
C PRO A 171 -5.63 -4.22 -13.94
N ASP A 172 -5.22 -5.09 -14.87
CA ASP A 172 -5.85 -6.41 -15.10
C ASP A 172 -5.62 -7.36 -13.91
N SER A 173 -4.39 -7.39 -13.39
CA SER A 173 -4.02 -8.21 -12.23
C SER A 173 -4.81 -7.81 -10.98
N PHE A 174 -4.89 -6.50 -10.69
CA PHE A 174 -5.76 -5.99 -9.62
C PHE A 174 -7.23 -6.30 -9.87
N HIS A 175 -7.73 -6.15 -11.11
CA HIS A 175 -9.12 -6.45 -11.43
C HIS A 175 -9.46 -7.92 -11.10
N LYS A 176 -8.62 -8.87 -11.51
CA LYS A 176 -8.77 -10.30 -11.19
C LYS A 176 -8.71 -10.58 -9.69
N LEU A 177 -7.80 -9.93 -8.96
CA LEU A 177 -7.72 -10.01 -7.50
C LEU A 177 -9.05 -9.60 -6.87
N PHE A 178 -9.60 -8.43 -7.21
CA PHE A 178 -10.84 -7.93 -6.60
C PHE A 178 -12.08 -8.72 -7.02
N ILE A 179 -12.08 -9.34 -8.23
CA ILE A 179 -13.09 -10.35 -8.59
C ILE A 179 -13.02 -11.53 -7.62
N TRP A 180 -11.83 -12.08 -7.37
CA TRP A 180 -11.66 -13.20 -6.45
C TRP A 180 -12.04 -12.83 -5.01
N LEU A 181 -11.68 -11.63 -4.54
CA LEU A 181 -12.10 -11.11 -3.24
C LEU A 181 -13.62 -11.05 -3.12
N SER A 182 -14.31 -10.55 -4.16
CA SER A 182 -15.78 -10.48 -4.16
C SER A 182 -16.41 -11.88 -4.07
N ALA A 183 -15.90 -12.85 -4.82
CA ALA A 183 -16.38 -14.23 -4.80
C ALA A 183 -16.12 -14.88 -3.44
N SER A 184 -14.98 -14.56 -2.81
CA SER A 184 -14.62 -15.04 -1.48
C SER A 184 -15.57 -14.54 -0.40
N VAL A 185 -15.90 -13.24 -0.41
CA VAL A 185 -16.89 -12.66 0.50
C VAL A 185 -18.27 -13.28 0.28
N GLN A 186 -18.71 -13.39 -0.99
CA GLN A 186 -20.00 -13.99 -1.33
C GLN A 186 -20.12 -15.46 -0.89
N SER A 187 -19.04 -16.24 -1.02
CA SER A 187 -18.98 -17.64 -0.57
C SER A 187 -19.18 -17.76 0.94
N VAL A 188 -18.59 -16.85 1.72
CA VAL A 188 -18.73 -16.84 3.18
C VAL A 188 -20.12 -16.39 3.60
N SER A 189 -20.67 -15.36 2.95
CA SER A 189 -22.06 -14.93 3.19
C SER A 189 -23.07 -16.05 2.91
N ALA A 190 -22.83 -16.86 1.90
CA ALA A 190 -23.71 -17.96 1.49
C ALA A 190 -23.58 -19.25 2.32
N SER A 191 -22.61 -19.36 3.22
CA SER A 191 -22.40 -20.60 3.99
C SER A 191 -23.33 -20.66 5.22
N PRO A 192 -24.33 -21.58 5.26
CA PRO A 192 -25.28 -21.68 6.37
C PRO A 192 -24.65 -22.24 7.66
N PHE A 193 -23.47 -22.85 7.55
CA PHE A 193 -22.64 -23.25 8.67
C PHE A 193 -21.49 -22.26 8.75
N GLY A 194 -21.57 -21.35 9.73
CA GLY A 194 -20.37 -20.66 10.19
C GLY A 194 -19.36 -21.74 10.55
N THR A 195 -18.23 -21.75 9.86
CA THR A 195 -17.14 -22.67 10.19
C THR A 195 -16.88 -22.58 11.69
N ASN A 196 -16.61 -23.71 12.33
CA ASN A 196 -16.20 -23.71 13.74
C ASN A 196 -15.11 -22.65 13.93
N ALA A 197 -14.97 -22.12 15.15
CA ALA A 197 -14.00 -21.06 15.42
C ALA A 197 -12.54 -21.41 15.04
N ASP A 198 -12.22 -22.64 14.65
CA ASP A 198 -10.90 -23.01 14.14
C ASP A 198 -10.86 -23.42 12.66
N ASP A 199 -12.01 -23.55 11.97
CA ASP A 199 -12.06 -23.92 10.55
C ASP A 199 -11.96 -22.67 9.65
N TRP A 200 -11.00 -22.72 8.72
CA TRP A 200 -10.82 -21.69 7.70
C TRP A 200 -12.01 -21.71 6.72
N PRO A 201 -12.57 -20.55 6.32
CA PRO A 201 -13.58 -20.53 5.28
C PRO A 201 -12.99 -21.10 3.99
N ILE A 202 -13.67 -22.07 3.37
CA ILE A 202 -13.29 -22.58 2.06
C ILE A 202 -13.55 -21.45 1.06
N LEU A 203 -12.49 -20.77 0.66
CA LEU A 203 -12.55 -19.75 -0.38
C LEU A 203 -12.49 -20.39 -1.77
N PRO A 204 -13.03 -19.72 -2.80
CA PRO A 204 -12.74 -20.11 -4.18
C PRO A 204 -11.23 -20.09 -4.42
N ASN A 205 -10.78 -20.95 -5.34
CA ASN A 205 -9.37 -20.97 -5.74
C ASN A 205 -8.94 -19.56 -6.22
N PRO A 206 -7.77 -19.08 -5.79
CA PRO A 206 -7.24 -17.82 -6.30
C PRO A 206 -6.93 -17.92 -7.80
N PRO A 207 -6.96 -16.79 -8.54
CA PRO A 207 -6.54 -16.75 -9.93
C PRO A 207 -5.03 -16.99 -10.02
N TYR A 208 -4.63 -18.24 -10.26
CA TYR A 208 -3.22 -18.67 -10.26
C TYR A 208 -2.37 -18.06 -11.39
N ASP A 209 -3.00 -17.42 -12.38
CA ASP A 209 -2.32 -16.63 -13.40
C ASP A 209 -1.82 -15.27 -12.88
N VAL A 210 -2.34 -14.82 -11.73
CA VAL A 210 -2.02 -13.53 -11.10
C VAL A 210 -1.48 -13.69 -9.69
N LEU A 211 -2.02 -14.64 -8.93
CA LEU A 211 -1.68 -14.89 -7.54
C LEU A 211 -0.88 -16.16 -7.37
N GLU A 212 0.24 -16.03 -6.69
CA GLU A 212 1.14 -17.12 -6.36
C GLU A 212 1.26 -17.27 -4.84
N PHE A 213 1.51 -18.49 -4.38
CA PHE A 213 1.93 -18.73 -3.01
C PHE A 213 3.45 -18.57 -2.91
N PRO A 214 3.97 -17.80 -1.94
CA PRO A 214 5.39 -17.62 -1.80
C PRO A 214 6.11 -18.93 -1.48
N SER A 215 7.29 -19.15 -2.09
CA SER A 215 8.15 -20.28 -1.76
C SER A 215 8.70 -20.18 -0.32
N GLN A 216 9.04 -21.31 0.32
CA GLN A 216 9.33 -21.35 1.77
C GLN A 216 10.60 -20.60 2.21
N ALA A 217 11.48 -20.17 1.30
CA ALA A 217 12.80 -19.65 1.66
C ALA A 217 13.13 -18.34 0.95
N GLU A 218 12.73 -17.22 1.55
CA GLU A 218 13.27 -15.91 1.21
C GLU A 218 13.80 -15.27 2.50
N ALA A 219 15.10 -14.98 2.52
CA ALA A 219 15.73 -14.28 3.63
C ALA A 219 15.35 -12.80 3.59
N ARG A 220 15.16 -12.19 4.77
CA ARG A 220 14.93 -10.75 4.92
C ARG A 220 16.16 -10.00 4.39
N GLU A 221 16.01 -9.17 3.36
CA GLU A 221 17.06 -8.28 2.86
C GLU A 221 17.05 -7.00 3.73
N PRO A 222 18.13 -6.69 4.46
CA PRO A 222 18.16 -5.54 5.36
C PRO A 222 18.25 -4.20 4.62
N ARG A 223 18.63 -4.20 3.34
CA ARG A 223 18.67 -2.98 2.53
C ARG A 223 17.27 -2.64 2.01
N PRO A 224 16.89 -1.35 1.98
CA PRO A 224 15.70 -0.91 1.30
C PRO A 224 15.73 -1.37 -0.16
N ARG A 225 14.69 -2.07 -0.62
CA ARG A 225 14.59 -2.49 -2.02
C ARG A 225 14.26 -1.33 -2.96
N GLN A 226 13.68 -0.27 -2.42
CA GLN A 226 13.33 0.91 -3.19
C GLN A 226 13.82 2.20 -2.50
N VAL A 227 14.03 3.22 -3.32
CA VAL A 227 14.37 4.58 -2.88
C VAL A 227 13.41 5.56 -3.54
N PHE A 228 12.90 6.45 -2.71
CA PHE A 228 11.92 7.46 -3.08
C PHE A 228 12.52 8.85 -2.88
N LEU A 229 12.53 9.64 -3.95
CA LEU A 229 13.04 11.01 -3.94
C LEU A 229 11.94 11.98 -4.34
N HIS A 230 11.66 12.93 -3.47
CA HIS A 230 10.78 14.05 -3.77
C HIS A 230 11.50 15.09 -4.62
N ALA A 231 10.90 15.46 -5.74
CA ALA A 231 11.39 16.51 -6.62
C ALA A 231 10.29 17.49 -7.03
N ARG A 232 10.68 18.62 -7.61
CA ARG A 232 9.74 19.61 -8.15
C ARG A 232 9.99 19.92 -9.61
N CYS A 233 8.90 20.09 -10.36
CA CYS A 233 8.99 20.53 -11.74
C CYS A 233 9.37 22.01 -11.81
N ILE A 234 10.38 22.36 -12.61
CA ILE A 234 10.76 23.78 -12.79
C ILE A 234 9.71 24.57 -13.58
N GLY A 235 8.95 23.91 -14.46
CA GLY A 235 7.90 24.55 -15.25
C GLY A 235 6.61 24.75 -14.44
N THR A 236 6.05 23.68 -13.89
CA THR A 236 4.76 23.73 -13.18
C THR A 236 4.87 24.02 -11.70
N ARG A 237 6.08 23.94 -11.11
CA ARG A 237 6.37 24.02 -9.65
C ARG A 237 5.70 22.94 -8.80
N ARG A 238 4.99 21.99 -9.43
CA ARG A 238 4.31 20.88 -8.76
C ARG A 238 5.31 19.81 -8.30
N PRO A 239 5.06 19.19 -7.14
CA PRO A 239 5.90 18.10 -6.65
C PRO A 239 5.64 16.80 -7.41
N TYR A 240 6.67 15.95 -7.48
CA TYR A 240 6.56 14.60 -8.00
C TYR A 240 7.53 13.68 -7.27
N LEU A 241 7.23 12.39 -7.32
CA LEU A 241 8.02 11.32 -6.73
C LEU A 241 8.90 10.69 -7.79
N MET A 242 10.18 10.48 -7.51
CA MET A 242 11.04 9.59 -8.30
C MET A 242 11.22 8.27 -7.56
N ARG A 243 11.04 7.16 -8.27
CA ARG A 243 11.19 5.81 -7.74
C ARG A 243 12.41 5.13 -8.34
N PHE A 244 13.24 4.54 -7.48
CA PHE A 244 14.39 3.73 -7.86
C PHE A 244 14.30 2.35 -7.18
N ALA A 245 14.70 1.29 -7.89
CA ALA A 245 14.72 -0.07 -7.38
C ALA A 245 16.16 -0.59 -7.27
N LEU A 246 16.45 -1.33 -6.20
CA LEU A 246 17.74 -1.95 -5.96
C LEU A 246 17.98 -3.06 -6.98
N ASN A 247 19.13 -3.02 -7.66
CA ASN A 247 19.69 -4.18 -8.33
C ASN A 247 20.62 -4.90 -7.32
N PRO A 248 20.24 -6.08 -6.81
CA PRO A 248 21.02 -6.76 -5.77
C PRO A 248 22.42 -7.17 -6.22
N ALA A 249 22.61 -7.44 -7.53
CA ALA A 249 23.88 -7.89 -8.08
C ALA A 249 24.95 -6.77 -8.08
N GLU A 250 24.51 -5.53 -8.27
CA GLU A 250 25.41 -4.37 -8.32
C GLU A 250 25.40 -3.55 -7.03
N GLY A 251 24.38 -3.71 -6.19
CA GLY A 251 24.17 -2.88 -5.00
C GLY A 251 23.83 -1.43 -5.32
N LEU A 252 23.33 -1.16 -6.53
CA LEU A 252 22.95 0.17 -7.04
C LEU A 252 21.45 0.25 -7.27
N TYR A 253 20.89 1.45 -7.18
CA TYR A 253 19.48 1.71 -7.42
C TYR A 253 19.26 2.30 -8.81
N TYR A 254 18.36 1.69 -9.58
CA TYR A 254 18.04 2.06 -10.94
C TYR A 254 16.71 2.81 -11.02
N ALA A 255 16.67 3.89 -11.79
CA ALA A 255 15.46 4.67 -12.03
C ALA A 255 14.38 3.78 -12.64
N VAL A 256 13.18 3.81 -12.04
CA VAL A 256 12.03 3.02 -12.51
C VAL A 256 10.97 3.93 -13.12
N ALA A 257 10.51 4.92 -12.35
CA ALA A 257 9.41 5.79 -12.77
C ALA A 257 9.42 7.11 -12.01
N ALA A 258 8.65 8.07 -12.52
CA ALA A 258 8.32 9.29 -11.80
C ALA A 258 6.81 9.50 -11.79
N HIS A 259 6.25 9.84 -10.63
CA HIS A 259 4.80 9.94 -10.43
C HIS A 259 4.40 11.34 -9.96
N PRO A 260 3.37 11.96 -10.55
CA PRO A 260 2.79 13.20 -10.04
C PRO A 260 2.42 13.09 -8.56
N LEU A 261 2.65 14.14 -7.78
CA LEU A 261 2.15 14.25 -6.41
C LEU A 261 1.26 15.48 -6.26
N GLU A 262 0.27 15.39 -5.38
CA GLU A 262 -0.58 16.54 -5.04
C GLU A 262 0.16 17.51 -4.11
N MET A 263 0.86 16.96 -3.12
CA MET A 263 1.65 17.69 -2.14
C MET A 263 2.77 16.82 -1.58
N ILE A 264 3.77 17.45 -0.96
CA ILE A 264 4.80 16.79 -0.15
C ILE A 264 4.48 17.13 1.30
N GLU A 265 4.25 16.14 2.15
CA GLU A 265 3.98 16.38 3.57
C GLU A 265 5.28 16.87 4.28
N PRO A 266 5.17 17.91 5.13
CA PRO A 266 6.34 18.48 5.80
C PRO A 266 6.88 17.51 6.87
N GLY A 267 8.21 17.31 6.88
CA GLY A 267 8.92 16.52 7.89
C GLY A 267 9.33 15.11 7.47
N ASP A 268 8.92 14.66 6.29
CA ASP A 268 9.14 13.27 5.85
C ASP A 268 10.57 12.98 5.37
N SER A 269 11.27 13.98 4.85
CA SER A 269 12.60 13.84 4.25
C SER A 269 13.77 13.82 5.25
N ASN A 270 13.49 13.94 6.55
CA ASN A 270 14.51 13.93 7.61
C ASN A 270 14.55 12.62 8.42
N LEU A 271 13.65 11.67 8.15
CA LEU A 271 13.52 10.45 8.94
C LEU A 271 14.49 9.34 8.50
N LEU A 272 14.99 9.41 7.26
CA LEU A 272 15.99 8.48 6.73
C LEU A 272 17.34 9.18 6.54
N PRO A 273 18.46 8.43 6.68
CA PRO A 273 19.76 8.95 6.26
C PRO A 273 19.72 9.24 4.75
N PRO A 274 20.38 10.32 4.30
CA PRO A 274 20.40 10.68 2.89
C PRO A 274 21.10 9.60 2.06
N ILE A 275 20.75 9.53 0.77
CA ILE A 275 21.39 8.63 -0.18
C ILE A 275 22.37 9.41 -1.06
N ASN A 276 23.56 8.85 -1.26
CA ASN A 276 24.53 9.46 -2.16
C ASN A 276 24.11 9.25 -3.62
N SER A 277 24.22 10.29 -4.44
CA SER A 277 23.89 10.24 -5.88
C SER A 277 24.71 9.18 -6.64
N ALA A 278 25.89 8.79 -6.13
CA ALA A 278 26.70 7.71 -6.70
C ALA A 278 26.04 6.33 -6.65
N SER A 279 25.07 6.13 -5.75
CA SER A 279 24.30 4.89 -5.62
C SER A 279 23.10 4.83 -6.57
N LEU A 280 22.80 5.92 -7.27
CA LEU A 280 21.65 6.03 -8.18
C LEU A 280 22.11 5.92 -9.65
N ARG A 281 21.33 5.25 -10.47
CA ARG A 281 21.54 5.10 -11.91
C ARG A 281 20.31 5.52 -12.70
N GLY A 282 20.53 6.37 -13.69
CA GLY A 282 19.45 6.99 -14.46
C GLY A 282 18.74 8.11 -13.70
N CYS A 283 17.82 8.78 -14.40
CA CYS A 283 16.92 9.77 -13.84
C CYS A 283 15.57 9.59 -14.55
N PRO A 284 14.48 9.28 -13.85
CA PRO A 284 13.18 9.21 -14.49
C PRO A 284 12.76 10.63 -14.91
N SER A 285 12.20 10.75 -16.11
CA SER A 285 11.80 12.05 -16.65
C SER A 285 10.69 12.69 -15.79
N CYS A 286 10.72 14.01 -15.67
CA CYS A 286 9.68 14.74 -14.96
C CYS A 286 8.29 14.45 -15.57
N PRO A 287 7.29 14.03 -14.78
CA PRO A 287 5.99 13.63 -15.32
C PRO A 287 5.16 14.81 -15.86
N TYR A 288 5.56 16.04 -15.56
CA TYR A 288 4.85 17.25 -16.00
C TYR A 288 5.43 17.91 -17.25
N CYS A 289 6.76 17.96 -17.36
CA CYS A 289 7.45 18.70 -18.42
C CYS A 289 8.47 17.85 -19.19
N LEU A 290 8.59 16.56 -18.87
CA LEU A 290 9.45 15.58 -19.53
C LEU A 290 10.96 15.86 -19.48
N ASN A 291 11.38 16.80 -18.63
CA ASN A 291 12.79 17.07 -18.38
C ASN A 291 13.51 15.79 -17.93
N PRO A 292 14.62 15.41 -18.59
CA PRO A 292 15.25 14.10 -18.40
C PRO A 292 16.30 14.06 -17.28
N MET A 293 16.64 15.21 -16.68
CA MET A 293 17.66 15.31 -15.62
C MET A 293 17.07 15.86 -14.33
N ALA A 294 17.83 15.71 -13.25
CA ALA A 294 17.54 16.31 -11.96
C ALA A 294 18.76 17.10 -11.44
N ALA A 295 18.50 18.17 -10.70
CA ALA A 295 19.52 18.96 -10.05
C ALA A 295 19.15 19.20 -8.58
N LEU A 296 20.16 19.31 -7.72
CA LEU A 296 19.99 19.64 -6.31
C LEU A 296 20.32 21.12 -6.10
N CYS A 297 19.35 21.89 -5.62
CA CYS A 297 19.55 23.27 -5.23
C CYS A 297 20.31 23.35 -3.89
N PRO A 298 21.13 24.39 -3.63
CA PRO A 298 21.76 24.60 -2.32
C PRO A 298 20.80 24.71 -1.13
N CYS A 299 19.51 25.01 -1.36
CA CYS A 299 18.48 24.97 -0.32
C CYS A 299 18.02 23.54 0.06
N GLY A 300 18.53 22.51 -0.63
CA GLY A 300 18.18 21.10 -0.44
C GLY A 300 17.03 20.59 -1.31
N SER A 301 16.45 21.45 -2.17
CA SER A 301 15.37 21.05 -3.09
C SER A 301 15.91 20.30 -4.30
N LEU A 302 15.36 19.12 -4.57
CA LEU A 302 15.59 18.38 -5.81
C LEU A 302 14.58 18.85 -6.87
N LEU A 303 15.05 19.11 -8.08
CA LEU A 303 14.22 19.67 -9.15
C LEU A 303 14.55 19.06 -10.51
N CYS A 304 13.58 19.04 -11.43
CA CYS A 304 13.84 18.59 -12.80
C CYS A 304 14.67 19.62 -13.56
N SER A 305 15.45 19.16 -14.54
CA SER A 305 16.40 19.97 -15.28
C SER A 305 16.42 19.50 -16.75
N PRO A 306 16.50 20.43 -17.72
CA PRO A 306 16.71 20.05 -19.11
C PRO A 306 18.09 19.38 -19.29
N SER A 307 18.34 18.80 -20.46
CA SER A 307 19.66 18.24 -20.77
C SER A 307 20.69 19.29 -21.17
N ASN A 308 20.25 20.51 -21.51
CA ASN A 308 21.11 21.57 -22.00
C ASN A 308 21.75 22.37 -20.87
N ALA A 309 23.08 22.39 -20.82
CA ALA A 309 23.86 23.03 -19.75
C ALA A 309 23.84 24.57 -19.77
N GLU A 310 23.27 25.18 -20.81
CA GLU A 310 23.22 26.65 -20.98
C GLU A 310 22.00 27.29 -20.31
N ASP A 311 20.98 26.51 -19.94
CA ASP A 311 19.75 27.04 -19.37
C ASP A 311 19.93 27.38 -17.88
N LEU A 312 19.63 28.63 -17.50
CA LEU A 312 19.50 29.02 -16.11
C LEU A 312 18.22 28.42 -15.53
N ILE A 313 18.33 27.73 -14.40
CA ILE A 313 17.20 27.07 -13.75
C ILE A 313 16.79 27.85 -12.51
N VAL A 314 15.52 28.21 -12.40
CA VAL A 314 14.99 28.86 -11.18
C VAL A 314 14.47 27.78 -10.24
N CYS A 315 14.99 27.75 -9.02
CA CYS A 315 14.54 26.80 -8.01
C CYS A 315 13.06 27.05 -7.64
N PRO A 316 12.19 26.03 -7.72
CA PRO A 316 10.77 26.18 -7.41
C PRO A 316 10.48 26.37 -5.91
N ASP A 317 11.44 26.10 -5.02
CA ASP A 317 11.28 26.31 -3.57
C ASP A 317 11.85 27.64 -3.08
N CYS A 318 13.09 27.99 -3.42
CA CYS A 318 13.75 29.20 -2.90
C CYS A 318 13.87 30.35 -3.91
N ASN A 319 13.43 30.16 -5.16
CA ASN A 319 13.55 31.14 -6.26
C ASN A 319 14.99 31.54 -6.65
N SER A 320 16.01 30.89 -6.11
CA SER A 320 17.39 31.12 -6.55
C SER A 320 17.59 30.65 -7.99
N THR A 321 18.30 31.46 -8.78
CA THR A 321 18.79 31.06 -10.11
C THR A 321 20.02 30.17 -9.96
N LEU A 322 19.97 29.00 -10.58
CA LEU A 322 21.02 28.00 -10.59
C LEU A 322 21.66 27.97 -11.96
N ALA A 323 22.98 28.05 -11.99
CA ALA A 323 23.78 27.66 -13.15
C ALA A 323 24.17 26.18 -13.01
N TYR A 324 24.40 25.48 -14.13
CA TYR A 324 24.88 24.11 -14.10
C TYR A 324 26.20 24.01 -13.34
N GLY A 325 26.19 23.25 -12.25
CA GLY A 325 27.38 22.96 -11.44
C GLY A 325 28.22 21.81 -12.00
N SER A 326 29.36 21.55 -11.37
CA SER A 326 30.18 20.38 -11.67
C SER A 326 29.41 19.07 -11.39
N ARG A 327 29.63 18.05 -12.23
CA ARG A 327 29.06 16.69 -12.07
C ARG A 327 29.75 15.94 -10.93
N THR A 328 29.67 16.44 -9.71
CA THR A 328 30.17 15.77 -8.50
C THR A 328 29.06 15.01 -7.80
N ASN A 329 29.42 13.98 -7.04
CA ASN A 329 28.45 13.27 -6.21
C ASN A 329 27.98 14.15 -5.04
N PHE A 330 26.73 14.00 -4.65
CA PHE A 330 26.12 14.73 -3.54
C PHE A 330 25.09 13.86 -2.82
N ASP A 331 24.76 14.23 -1.59
CA ASP A 331 23.77 13.54 -0.78
C ASP A 331 22.36 14.10 -1.02
N ILE A 332 21.40 13.21 -1.22
CA ILE A 332 20.01 13.52 -1.53
C ILE A 332 19.12 13.02 -0.40
N LYS A 333 18.22 13.87 0.08
CA LYS A 333 17.20 13.44 1.05
C LYS A 333 16.23 12.48 0.39
N ARG A 334 15.91 11.39 1.08
CA ARG A 334 14.94 10.37 0.64
C ARG A 334 13.78 10.26 1.62
N SER A 335 12.63 9.84 1.13
CA SER A 335 11.43 9.57 1.92
C SER A 335 11.33 8.09 2.30
N GLN A 336 10.48 7.79 3.29
CA GLN A 336 10.37 6.47 3.91
C GLN A 336 9.77 5.37 3.02
N GLY A 337 9.25 5.72 1.82
CA GLY A 337 8.41 4.81 1.05
C GLY A 337 7.05 4.78 1.68
#